data_AF-A0AAJ0DKU8-F1
#
_entry.id   AF-A0AAJ0DKU8-F1
#
_cell.length_a   1.000
_cell.length_b   1.000
_cell.length_c   1.000
_cell.angle_alpha   90.00
_cell.angle_beta   90.00
_cell.angle_gamma   90.00
#
_symmetry.space_group_name_H-M   'P 1'
#
loop_
_entity.id
_entity.type
_entity.pdbx_description
1 polymer ?
#
loop_
_entity_poly.entity_id
_entity_poly.type
_entity_poly.pdbx_seq_one_letter_code
_entity_poly.pdbx_strand_id
1 'polypeptide(L)'
;MALEPYVSHTEINRTTNDVDSVYSSGLANGYNPVIDIVPLDGSDITQGMVGYITIGIDTENSPSLSGPESEQGGGGGSPSGSAMPSGTAPA
;
A
#
# COMPACT_ATOMS: atom_id res chain seq x y z
N MET A 1 3.41 -10.37 -20.25
CA MET A 1 1.98 -10.00 -20.31
C MET A 1 1.42 -10.14 -18.91
N ALA A 2 0.47 -9.29 -18.49
CA ALA A 2 -0.16 -9.43 -17.18
C ALA A 2 -0.98 -10.73 -17.11
N LEU A 3 -1.31 -11.19 -15.90
CA LEU A 3 -2.16 -12.37 -15.64
C LEU A 3 -3.53 -11.94 -15.12
N GLU A 4 -4.54 -12.81 -15.21
CA GLU A 4 -5.82 -12.56 -14.54
C GLU A 4 -5.64 -12.50 -13.01
N PRO A 5 -6.37 -11.63 -12.30
CA PRO A 5 -7.42 -10.71 -12.76
C PRO A 5 -6.90 -9.35 -13.26
N TYR A 6 -5.59 -9.14 -13.36
CA TYR A 6 -5.02 -7.83 -13.68
C TYR A 6 -5.16 -7.45 -15.15
N VAL A 7 -5.24 -8.42 -16.06
CA VAL A 7 -5.48 -8.17 -17.51
C VAL A 7 -6.89 -7.63 -17.75
N SER A 8 -7.87 -8.14 -16.99
CA SER A 8 -9.26 -7.70 -17.11
C SER A 8 -9.52 -6.34 -16.45
N HIS A 9 -8.61 -5.84 -15.62
CA HIS A 9 -8.73 -4.53 -15.00
C HIS A 9 -8.28 -3.41 -15.96
N THR A 10 -9.25 -2.77 -16.62
CA THR A 10 -9.03 -1.74 -17.66
C THR A 10 -9.67 -0.39 -17.33
N GLU A 11 -10.29 -0.25 -16.16
CA GLU A 11 -11.00 0.97 -15.74
C GLU A 11 -10.05 2.17 -15.55
N ILE A 12 -8.81 1.90 -15.15
CA ILE A 12 -7.76 2.90 -15.00
C ILE A 12 -6.47 2.44 -15.68
N ASN A 13 -5.70 3.41 -16.19
CA ASN A 13 -4.36 3.14 -16.66
C ASN A 13 -3.44 2.86 -15.47
N ARG A 14 -2.60 1.84 -15.59
CA ARG A 14 -1.55 1.57 -14.62
C ARG A 14 -0.56 2.73 -14.55
N THR A 15 -0.42 3.36 -13.39
CA THR A 15 0.66 4.30 -13.10
C THR A 15 2.00 3.56 -13.08
N THR A 16 2.96 4.01 -13.88
CA THR A 16 4.31 3.45 -13.93
C THR A 16 5.23 4.18 -12.96
N ASN A 17 6.30 3.51 -12.51
CA ASN A 17 7.20 4.02 -11.47
C ASN A 17 7.87 5.37 -11.83
N ASP A 18 8.04 5.66 -13.12
CA ASP A 18 8.62 6.91 -13.62
C ASP A 18 7.69 8.13 -13.49
N VAL A 19 6.38 7.90 -13.39
CA VAL A 19 5.36 8.96 -13.23
C VAL A 19 4.66 8.93 -11.87
N ASP A 20 4.99 7.95 -11.03
CA ASP A 20 4.51 7.88 -9.65
C ASP A 20 5.19 8.95 -8.78
N SER A 21 4.39 9.74 -8.07
CA SER A 21 4.87 10.89 -7.30
C SER A 21 5.66 10.48 -6.04
N VAL A 22 5.51 9.25 -5.57
CA VAL A 22 6.14 8.74 -4.34
C VAL A 22 7.37 7.90 -4.65
N TYR A 23 7.40 7.19 -5.79
CA TYR A 23 8.49 6.26 -6.13
C TYR A 23 9.89 6.90 -6.07
N SER A 24 10.03 8.13 -6.55
CA SER A 24 11.30 8.86 -6.52
C SER A 24 11.80 9.19 -5.09
N SER A 25 10.88 9.46 -4.15
CA SER A 25 11.23 9.63 -2.73
C SER A 25 11.84 8.36 -2.13
N GLY A 26 11.45 7.22 -2.70
CA GLY A 26 11.98 5.88 -2.48
C GLY A 26 13.51 5.77 -2.53
N LEU A 27 14.14 6.58 -3.36
CA LEU A 27 15.56 6.47 -3.70
C LEU A 27 16.41 7.51 -2.98
N ALA A 28 15.80 8.50 -2.33
CA ALA A 28 16.49 9.68 -1.81
C ALA A 28 17.36 9.40 -0.56
N ASN A 29 17.03 8.38 0.22
CA ASN A 29 17.67 8.09 1.51
C ASN A 29 18.45 6.76 1.51
N GLY A 30 18.93 6.33 0.33
CA GLY A 30 19.79 5.15 0.20
C GLY A 30 19.07 3.80 0.33
N TYR A 31 17.75 3.79 0.51
CA TYR A 31 16.95 2.58 0.32
C TYR A 31 16.51 2.44 -1.14
N ASN A 32 16.10 1.22 -1.52
CA ASN A 32 15.55 0.92 -2.83
C ASN A 32 14.16 0.30 -2.65
N PRO A 33 13.08 0.91 -3.17
CA PRO A 33 11.72 0.40 -3.02
C PRO A 33 11.40 -0.79 -3.94
N VAL A 34 12.37 -1.25 -4.75
CA VAL A 34 12.19 -2.39 -5.66
C VAL A 34 12.41 -3.71 -4.92
N ILE A 35 11.39 -4.57 -4.97
CA ILE A 35 11.43 -5.94 -4.43
C ILE A 35 12.03 -6.86 -5.49
N ASP A 36 12.96 -7.72 -5.08
CA ASP A 36 13.46 -8.81 -5.92
C ASP A 36 12.51 -10.00 -5.86
N ILE A 37 12.15 -10.57 -7.01
CA ILE A 37 11.09 -11.58 -7.13
C ILE A 37 11.67 -12.87 -7.71
N VAL A 38 11.46 -13.96 -6.99
CA VAL A 38 11.86 -15.32 -7.41
C VAL A 38 10.61 -16.20 -7.50
N PRO A 39 10.34 -16.86 -8.64
CA PRO A 39 9.28 -17.86 -8.75
C PRO A 39 9.55 -19.04 -7.81
N LEU A 40 8.52 -19.58 -7.17
CA LEU A 40 8.68 -20.70 -6.23
C LEU A 40 9.26 -21.96 -6.87
N ASP A 41 8.92 -22.22 -8.12
CA ASP A 41 9.41 -23.36 -8.91
C ASP A 41 10.65 -23.02 -9.77
N GLY A 42 11.15 -21.79 -9.65
CA GLY A 42 12.30 -21.29 -10.40
C GLY A 42 12.02 -20.89 -11.85
N SER A 43 10.77 -20.99 -12.35
CA SER A 43 10.46 -20.69 -13.75
C SER A 43 9.12 -19.99 -13.98
N ASP A 44 8.08 -20.26 -13.19
CA ASP A 44 6.74 -19.74 -13.39
C ASP A 44 6.18 -19.08 -12.12
N ILE A 45 5.89 -17.79 -12.25
CA ILE A 45 5.30 -16.98 -11.18
C ILE A 45 3.86 -17.39 -10.83
N THR A 46 3.16 -18.13 -11.71
CA THR A 46 1.77 -18.55 -11.47
C THR A 46 1.65 -19.57 -10.34
N GLN A 47 2.71 -20.35 -10.10
CA GLN A 47 2.77 -21.33 -9.01
C GLN A 47 3.12 -20.68 -7.67
N GLY A 48 3.33 -19.36 -7.68
CA GLY A 48 3.63 -18.52 -6.53
C GLY A 48 5.01 -17.89 -6.62
N MET A 49 5.20 -16.82 -5.85
CA MET A 49 6.40 -16.00 -5.88
C MET A 49 6.88 -15.71 -4.46
N VAL A 50 8.18 -15.56 -4.28
CA VAL A 50 8.78 -15.01 -3.07
C VAL A 50 9.40 -13.67 -3.42
N GLY A 51 9.03 -12.64 -2.65
CA GLY A 51 9.62 -11.31 -2.75
C GLY A 51 10.63 -11.08 -1.64
N TYR A 52 11.84 -10.63 -1.99
CA TYR A 52 12.86 -10.21 -1.05
C TYR A 52 13.08 -8.71 -1.14
N ILE A 53 13.11 -8.07 0.03
CA ILE A 53 13.56 -6.69 0.18
C ILE A 53 14.41 -6.60 1.43
N THR A 54 15.56 -5.93 1.32
CA THR A 54 16.43 -5.68 2.46
C THR A 54 16.27 -4.21 2.85
N ILE A 55 15.87 -3.97 4.09
CA ILE A 55 15.60 -2.62 4.61
C ILE A 55 16.46 -2.41 5.86
N GLY A 56 17.25 -1.35 5.86
CA GLY A 56 17.85 -0.82 7.08
C GLY A 56 16.82 0.03 7.81
N ILE A 57 16.49 -0.32 9.06
CA ILE A 57 15.60 0.46 9.90
C ILE A 57 16.38 1.14 11.02
N ASP A 58 16.03 2.39 11.29
CA ASP A 58 16.41 3.06 12.53
C ASP A 58 15.35 2.75 13.58
N THR A 59 15.73 2.00 14.63
CA THR A 59 14.82 1.58 15.69
C THR A 59 14.50 2.68 16.71
N GLU A 60 15.25 3.80 16.66
CA GLU A 60 15.06 4.94 17.56
C GLU A 60 14.26 6.06 16.90
N ASN A 61 14.17 6.06 15.56
CA ASN A 61 13.39 7.03 14.81
C ASN A 61 11.88 6.82 15.00
N SER A 62 11.13 7.92 15.13
CA SER A 62 9.67 7.95 15.18
C SER A 62 9.15 8.78 14.00
N PRO A 63 9.10 8.22 12.78
CA PRO A 63 8.76 9.00 11.59
C PRO A 63 7.28 9.42 11.62
N SER A 64 7.01 10.66 11.24
CA SER A 64 5.66 11.09 10.87
C SER A 64 5.42 10.73 9.40
N LEU A 65 4.42 9.88 9.16
CA LEU A 65 4.00 9.54 7.79
C LEU A 65 3.13 10.68 7.27
N SER A 66 3.63 11.43 6.29
CA SER A 66 2.85 12.38 5.51
C SER A 66 2.78 11.85 4.07
N GLY A 67 1.69 11.17 3.75
CA GLY A 67 1.36 10.83 2.36
C GLY A 67 0.74 12.05 1.66
N PRO A 68 0.77 12.12 0.32
CA PRO A 68 -0.14 13.01 -0.39
C PRO A 68 -1.56 12.64 0.06
N GLU A 69 -2.28 13.60 0.62
CA GLU A 69 -3.65 13.43 1.05
C GLU A 69 -4.43 12.82 -0.12
N SER A 70 -4.80 11.54 -0.02
CA SER A 70 -5.92 11.03 -0.81
C SER A 70 -7.08 11.96 -0.53
N GLU A 71 -7.63 12.54 -1.59
CA GLU A 71 -8.74 13.48 -1.57
C GLU A 71 -9.73 13.12 -0.45
N GLN A 72 -9.92 14.10 0.41
CA GLN A 72 -10.64 14.06 1.67
C GLN A 72 -12.04 13.41 1.56
N GLY A 73 -12.12 12.12 1.89
CA GLY A 73 -13.34 11.43 2.28
C GLY A 73 -13.46 11.36 3.81
N GLY A 74 -13.86 12.46 4.45
CA GLY A 74 -14.43 12.47 5.81
C GLY A 74 -13.44 12.29 6.98
N GLY A 75 -13.14 13.38 7.67
CA GLY A 75 -12.35 13.39 8.90
C GLY A 75 -12.99 12.54 10.02
N GLY A 76 -12.31 11.47 10.42
CA GLY A 76 -12.59 10.72 11.63
C GLY A 76 -11.91 11.36 12.83
N GLY A 77 -12.53 12.39 13.40
CA GLY A 77 -12.18 12.86 14.74
C GLY A 77 -12.32 11.72 15.75
N SER A 78 -11.32 11.50 16.59
CA SER A 78 -11.37 10.54 17.69
C SER A 78 -12.62 10.79 18.55
N PRO A 79 -13.53 9.82 18.72
CA PRO A 79 -14.64 10.02 19.64
C PRO A 79 -14.14 9.88 21.08
N SER A 80 -13.93 11.04 21.71
CA SER A 80 -13.88 11.16 23.17
C SER A 80 -15.27 10.83 23.73
N GLY A 81 -15.30 10.09 24.84
CA GLY A 81 -16.45 9.35 25.31
C GLY A 81 -17.74 10.16 25.55
N SER A 82 -18.86 9.57 25.16
CA SER A 82 -20.17 9.77 25.78
C SER A 82 -21.07 8.57 25.45
N ALA A 83 -21.77 8.09 26.49
CA ALA A 83 -22.54 6.86 26.54
C ALA A 83 -23.58 6.68 25.40
N MET A 84 -23.74 5.45 24.94
CA MET A 84 -24.79 5.02 24.00
C MET A 84 -26.18 5.12 24.66
N PRO A 85 -27.16 5.83 24.09
CA PRO A 85 -28.57 5.67 24.47
C PRO A 85 -29.17 4.43 23.80
N SER A 86 -29.77 3.56 24.63
CA SER A 86 -30.59 2.41 24.24
C SER A 86 -31.79 2.88 23.39
N GLY A 87 -31.85 2.43 22.13
CA GLY A 87 -32.90 2.76 21.17
C GLY A 87 -33.59 1.51 20.62
N THR A 88 -34.92 1.53 20.72
CA THR A 88 -35.94 0.52 20.40
C THR A 88 -35.83 -0.12 19.01
N ALA A 89 -36.08 -1.43 18.92
CA ALA A 89 -36.15 -2.20 17.67
C ALA A 89 -37.51 -2.04 16.94
N PRO A 90 -37.54 -1.98 15.60
CA PRO A 90 -38.70 -2.34 14.77
C PRO A 90 -38.54 -3.78 14.22
N ALA A 91 -39.55 -4.60 13.93
CA ALA A 91 -41.00 -4.46 13.84
C ALA A 91 -41.68 -5.71 14.44
#